data_AF-A0A931UB45-F1
#
_entry.id   AF-A0A931UB45-F1
#
_cell.length_a   1.000
_cell.length_b   1.000
_cell.length_c   1.000
_cell.angle_alpha   90.00
_cell.angle_beta   90.00
_cell.angle_gamma   90.00
#
_symmetry.space_group_name_H-M   'P 1'
#
loop_
_entity.id
_entity.type
_entity.pdbx_description
1 polymer ?
#
loop_
_entity_poly.entity_id
_entity_poly.type
_entity_poly.pdbx_seq_one_letter_code
_entity_poly.pdbx_strand_id
1 'polypeptide(L)'
;LTSAGITGMTISEVKGFGRQKGHTELYRGAEYTVDFLPKVKIEILTPDEMAPKIVETILESAQTGKIGDGKIFVSSVEEVIRIRTNERGEEAIR
;
A
#
# COMPACT_ATOMS: atom_id res chain seq x y z
N LEU A 1 4.73 8.73 -8.60
CA LEU A 1 3.30 8.35 -8.62
C LEU A 1 2.43 9.44 -9.26
N THR A 2 2.46 10.69 -8.80
CA THR A 2 1.74 11.80 -9.48
C THR A 2 2.17 12.00 -10.94
N SER A 3 3.47 11.87 -11.23
CA SER A 3 4.02 11.86 -12.59
C SER A 3 3.53 10.69 -13.46
N ALA A 4 3.02 9.61 -12.84
CA ALA A 4 2.46 8.46 -13.53
C ALA A 4 0.95 8.61 -13.81
N GLY A 5 0.34 9.75 -13.46
CA GLY A 5 -1.08 10.05 -13.68
C GLY A 5 -2.00 9.66 -12.52
N ILE A 6 -1.44 9.29 -11.36
CA ILE A 6 -2.23 8.92 -10.17
C ILE A 6 -2.69 10.20 -9.46
N THR A 7 -4.00 10.43 -9.46
CA THR A 7 -4.64 11.65 -8.92
C THR A 7 -5.10 11.50 -7.47
N GLY A 8 -5.30 10.27 -6.98
CA GLY A 8 -5.75 9.99 -5.62
C GLY A 8 -5.12 8.72 -5.04
N MET A 9 -4.87 8.74 -3.73
CA MET A 9 -4.44 7.56 -2.97
C MET A 9 -4.84 7.71 -1.51
N THR A 10 -5.01 6.58 -0.84
CA THR A 10 -5.18 6.50 0.61
C THR A 10 -3.92 5.91 1.22
N ILE A 11 -3.43 6.53 2.30
CA ILE A 11 -2.22 6.09 3.00
C ILE A 11 -2.61 5.72 4.44
N SER A 12 -2.18 4.55 4.89
CA SER A 12 -2.35 4.07 6.26
C SER A 12 -1.02 3.61 6.84
N GLU A 13 -0.75 3.95 8.10
CA GLU A 13 0.34 3.35 8.85
C GLU A 13 -0.08 1.95 9.33
N VAL A 14 0.76 0.95 9.06
CA VAL A 14 0.48 -0.45 9.41
C VAL A 14 1.71 -1.10 10.04
N LYS A 15 1.48 -2.26 10.64
CA LYS A 15 2.51 -3.11 11.23
C LYS A 15 2.62 -4.39 10.42
N GLY A 16 3.79 -4.63 9.84
CA GLY A 16 4.07 -5.83 9.05
C GLY A 16 4.78 -6.90 9.88
N PHE A 17 4.36 -8.15 9.72
CA PHE A 17 5.05 -9.33 10.25
C PHE A 17 5.66 -10.12 9.08
N GLY A 18 6.86 -10.67 9.24
CA GLY A 18 7.49 -11.46 8.18
C GLY A 18 8.93 -11.90 8.48
N ARG A 19 9.68 -12.24 7.42
CA ARG A 19 11.08 -12.72 7.52
C ARG A 19 12.08 -11.67 8.01
N GLN A 20 11.67 -10.40 8.07
CA GLN A 20 12.46 -9.33 8.65
C GLN A 20 12.34 -9.48 10.18
N LYS A 21 13.34 -10.10 10.80
CA LYS A 21 13.35 -10.40 12.25
C LYS A 21 13.11 -9.10 13.05
N GLY A 22 12.15 -9.13 13.98
CA GLY A 22 11.94 -8.06 14.95
C GLY A 22 13.10 -7.93 15.94
N HIS A 23 13.27 -6.76 16.53
CA HIS A 23 14.18 -6.57 17.66
C HIS A 23 13.46 -7.01 18.94
N THR A 24 14.13 -7.78 19.80
CA THR A 24 13.63 -8.09 21.15
C THR A 24 13.83 -6.86 22.02
N GLU A 25 12.75 -6.22 22.48
CA GLU A 25 12.81 -5.11 23.43
C GLU A 25 12.29 -5.58 24.80
N LEU A 26 13.05 -5.30 25.88
CA LEU A 26 12.59 -5.51 27.24
C LEU A 26 11.64 -4.37 27.65
N TYR A 27 10.36 -4.68 27.86
CA TYR A 27 9.40 -3.73 28.42
C TYR A 27 8.96 -4.19 29.82
N ARG A 28 9.31 -3.41 30.86
CA ARG A 28 8.96 -3.66 32.28
C ARG A 28 9.29 -5.07 32.79
N GLY A 29 10.44 -5.63 32.39
CA GLY A 29 10.92 -6.92 32.91
C GLY A 29 10.21 -8.15 32.33
N ALA A 30 9.36 -7.99 31.32
CA ALA A 30 8.87 -9.08 30.49
C ALA A 30 9.50 -8.99 29.09
N GLU A 31 10.01 -10.11 28.58
CA GLU A 31 10.46 -10.20 27.19
C GLU A 31 9.23 -10.15 26.28
N TYR A 32 9.08 -9.07 25.52
CA TYR A 32 8.13 -9.00 24.42
C TYR A 32 8.93 -9.04 23.13
N THR A 33 8.82 -10.13 22.37
CA THR A 33 9.30 -10.14 20.99
C THR A 33 8.40 -9.20 20.19
N VAL A 34 8.90 -7.99 19.88
CA VAL A 34 8.17 -7.05 19.02
C VAL A 34 8.38 -7.48 17.58
N ASP A 35 7.56 -8.44 17.18
CA ASP A 35 7.62 -9.11 15.88
C ASP A 35 7.12 -8.24 14.71
N PHE A 36 6.53 -7.09 15.01
CA PHE A 36 5.93 -6.20 14.02
C PHE A 36 6.81 -4.99 13.72
N LEU A 37 7.13 -4.79 12.44
CA LEU A 37 7.85 -3.62 11.98
C LEU A 37 6.90 -2.60 11.35
N PRO A 38 7.10 -1.30 11.60
CA PRO A 38 6.27 -0.26 10.99
C PRO A 38 6.43 -0.27 9.46
N LYS A 39 5.31 -0.15 8.76
CA LYS A 39 5.21 -0.09 7.30
C LYS A 39 4.14 0.92 6.92
N VAL A 40 4.18 1.37 5.67
CA VAL A 40 3.14 2.22 5.07
C VAL A 40 2.34 1.37 4.09
N LYS A 41 1.01 1.34 4.23
CA LYS A 41 0.10 0.78 3.24
C LYS A 41 -0.41 1.92 2.35
N ILE A 42 -0.18 1.79 1.05
CA ILE A 42 -0.69 2.72 0.04
C ILE A 42 -1.77 1.98 -0.74
N GLU A 43 -2.96 2.57 -0.81
CA GLU A 43 -4.11 2.05 -1.56
C GLU A 43 -4.43 3.03 -2.68
N ILE A 44 -4.44 2.52 -3.91
CA ILE A 44 -4.65 3.30 -5.13
C ILE A 44 -5.77 2.62 -5.91
N LEU A 45 -6.81 3.40 -6.23
CA LEU A 45 -7.90 2.97 -7.09
C LEU A 45 -7.69 3.62 -8.46
N THR A 46 -7.79 2.81 -9.51
CA THR A 46 -7.38 3.21 -10.87
C THR A 46 -8.15 2.39 -11.90
N PRO A 47 -8.34 2.89 -13.14
CA PRO A 47 -8.78 2.06 -14.26
C PRO A 47 -7.84 0.87 -14.49
N ASP A 48 -8.39 -0.26 -14.92
CA ASP A 48 -7.65 -1.53 -15.11
C ASP A 48 -6.46 -1.38 -16.06
N GLU A 49 -6.62 -0.59 -17.13
CA GLU A 49 -5.58 -0.29 -18.11
C GLU A 49 -4.35 0.42 -17.53
N MET A 50 -4.51 1.14 -16.41
CA MET A 50 -3.45 1.86 -15.72
C MET A 50 -2.77 1.03 -14.62
N ALA A 51 -3.42 -0.03 -14.13
CA ALA A 51 -2.91 -0.83 -13.03
C ALA A 51 -1.49 -1.41 -13.31
N PRO A 52 -1.19 -2.00 -14.49
CA PRO A 52 0.15 -2.52 -14.78
C PRO A 52 1.25 -1.47 -14.67
N LYS A 53 1.02 -0.27 -15.24
CA LYS A 53 1.97 0.84 -15.21
C LYS A 53 2.24 1.33 -13.78
N ILE A 54 1.20 1.36 -12.95
CA ILE A 54 1.32 1.76 -11.54
C ILE A 54 2.15 0.73 -10.76
N VAL A 55 1.90 -0.56 -10.96
CA VAL A 55 2.67 -1.63 -10.32
C VAL A 55 4.15 -1.52 -10.69
N GLU A 56 4.47 -1.36 -11.98
CA GLU A 56 5.84 -1.18 -12.45
C GLU A 56 6.50 0.05 -11.81
N THR A 57 5.82 1.19 -11.80
CA THR A 57 6.31 2.42 -11.19
C THR A 57 6.62 2.24 -9.69
N ILE A 58 5.76 1.53 -8.95
CA ILE A 58 5.97 1.25 -7.52
C ILE A 58 7.17 0.32 -7.34
N LEU A 59 7.29 -0.73 -8.15
CA LEU A 59 8.42 -1.66 -8.10
C LEU A 59 9.74 -0.91 -8.29
N GLU A 60 9.88 -0.14 -9.37
CA GLU A 60 11.10 0.62 -9.67
C GLU A 60 11.46 1.63 -8.56
N SER A 61 10.44 2.24 -7.93
CA SER A 61 10.65 3.28 -6.93
C SER A 61 10.94 2.72 -5.52
N ALA A 62 10.33 1.60 -5.15
CA ALA A 62 10.35 1.07 -3.79
C ALA A 62 11.33 -0.10 -3.59
N GLN A 63 11.76 -0.75 -4.67
CA GLN A 63 12.67 -1.89 -4.59
C GLN A 63 14.09 -1.45 -4.22
N THR A 64 14.60 -1.96 -3.10
CA THR A 64 15.98 -1.76 -2.64
C THR A 64 16.82 -3.03 -2.76
N GLY A 65 16.18 -4.18 -3.01
CA GLY A 65 16.81 -5.49 -3.05
C GLY A 65 17.04 -6.10 -1.66
N LYS A 66 16.54 -5.47 -0.60
CA LYS A 66 16.71 -5.92 0.79
C LYS A 66 15.44 -6.59 1.30
N ILE A 67 15.61 -7.42 2.34
CA ILE A 67 14.46 -8.02 3.03
C ILE A 67 13.64 -6.90 3.66
N GLY A 68 12.36 -6.82 3.28
CA GLY A 68 11.43 -5.84 3.85
C GLY A 68 10.87 -4.83 2.86
N ASP A 69 11.26 -4.88 1.57
CA ASP A 69 10.73 -4.00 0.50
C ASP A 69 9.20 -4.06 0.36
N GLY A 70 8.56 -5.11 0.86
CA GLY A 70 7.12 -5.20 1.01
C GLY A 70 6.47 -6.13 -0.02
N LYS A 71 5.18 -5.88 -0.29
CA LYS A 71 4.37 -6.63 -1.26
C LYS A 71 3.40 -5.67 -1.94
N ILE A 72 3.08 -5.94 -3.19
CA ILE A 72 2.01 -5.29 -3.94
C ILE A 72 0.90 -6.32 -4.13
N PHE A 73 -0.33 -5.94 -3.81
CA PHE A 73 -1.52 -6.74 -4.09
C PHE A 73 -2.35 -6.00 -5.13
N VAL A 74 -2.90 -6.75 -6.08
CA VAL A 74 -3.84 -6.21 -7.09
C VAL A 74 -5.15 -6.96 -6.91
N SER A 75 -6.24 -6.21 -6.74
CA SER A 75 -7.59 -6.73 -6.56
C SER A 75 -8.57 -5.87 -7.35
N SER A 76 -9.53 -6.50 -8.01
CA SER A 76 -10.61 -5.82 -8.70
C SER A 76 -11.58 -5.15 -7.72
N VAL A 77 -12.11 -3.99 -8.09
CA VAL A 77 -13.21 -3.33 -7.38
C VAL A 77 -14.43 -3.32 -8.30
N GLU A 78 -15.53 -3.90 -7.85
CA GLU A 78 -16.74 -4.07 -8.66
C GLU A 78 -17.50 -2.74 -8.85
N GLU A 79 -17.49 -1.87 -7.84
CA GLU A 79 -18.19 -0.58 -7.90
C GLU A 79 -17.45 0.50 -7.11
N VAL A 80 -17.48 1.71 -7.66
CA VAL A 80 -16.94 2.93 -7.05
C VAL A 80 -18.02 3.98 -7.09
N ILE A 81 -18.24 4.69 -5.98
CA ILE A 81 -19.23 5.77 -5.90
C ILE A 81 -18.59 7.00 -5.26
N ARG A 82 -18.62 8.14 -5.95
CA ARG A 82 -18.16 9.41 -5.39
C ARG A 82 -19.26 10.03 -4.54
N ILE A 83 -19.05 10.11 -3.23
CA ILE A 83 -20.06 10.60 -2.25
C ILE A 83 -20.64 11.98 -2.62
N ARG A 84 -19.78 12.92 -3.05
CA ARG A 84 -20.17 14.32 -3.30
C ARG A 84 -21.13 14.47 -4.49
N THR A 85 -20.98 13.66 -5.53
CA THR A 85 -21.66 13.83 -6.83
C THR A 85 -22.54 12.64 -7.20
N ASN A 86 -22.43 11.53 -6.47
CA ASN A 86 -23.04 10.24 -6.80
C ASN A 86 -22.61 9.67 -8.17
N GLU A 87 -21.49 10.15 -8.72
CA GLU A 87 -20.84 9.54 -9.89
C GLU A 87 -20.42 8.12 -9.56
N ARG A 88 -20.47 7.23 -10.56
CA ARG A 88 -20.18 5.79 -10.40
C ARG A 88 -19.13 5.30 -11.37
N GLY A 89 -18.47 4.20 -11.01
CA GLY A 89 -17.47 3.54 -11.85
C GLY A 89 -16.27 4.45 -12.11
N GLU A 90 -15.77 4.47 -13.35
CA GLU A 90 -14.60 5.27 -13.72
C GLU A 90 -14.77 6.78 -13.51
N GLU A 91 -15.98 7.32 -13.70
CA GLU A 91 -16.27 8.74 -13.48
C GLU A 91 -16.08 9.15 -12.01
N ALA A 92 -16.22 8.19 -11.08
CA ALA A 92 -15.95 8.41 -9.67
C ALA A 92 -14.44 8.48 -9.35
N ILE A 93 -13.58 8.02 -10.27
CA ILE A 93 -12.12 7.95 -10.11
C ILE A 93 -11.43 9.13 -10.79
N ARG A 94 -12.00 9.65 -11.90
CA ARG A 94 -11.47 10.79 -12.67
C ARG A 94 -11.38 12.10 -11.88
#